data_AF-A0A899FZ36-F1
#
_entry.id   AF-A0A899FZ36-F1
#
_cell.length_a   1.000
_cell.length_b   1.000
_cell.length_c   1.000
_cell.angle_alpha   90.00
_cell.angle_beta   90.00
_cell.angle_gamma   90.00
#
_symmetry.space_group_name_H-M   'P 1'
#
loop_
_entity.id
_entity.type
_entity.pdbx_description
1 polymer ?
#
loop_
_entity_poly.entity_id
_entity_poly.type
_entity_poly.pdbx_seq_one_letter_code
_entity_poly.pdbx_strand_id
1 'polypeptide(L)' 'MHPPLSAHKHPDCHELMKELKKCHESNFIGHFFGKCNDLKRKVMKCLNQERLTQQRNNQAKNKDKKP' A
#
# COMPACT_ATOMS: atom_id res chain seq x y z
N MET A 1 12.64 3.57 4.29
CA MET A 1 11.50 3.17 5.12
C MET A 1 10.24 3.82 4.58
N HIS A 2 9.24 3.05 4.14
CA HIS A 2 7.92 3.62 3.89
C HIS A 2 7.33 3.91 5.27
N PRO A 3 6.86 5.14 5.57
CA PRO A 3 6.13 5.39 6.81
C PRO A 3 5.01 4.34 6.92
N PRO A 4 4.63 3.90 8.13
CA PRO A 4 3.49 3.03 8.30
C PRO A 4 2.28 3.79 7.77
N LEU A 5 1.93 3.58 6.50
CA LEU A 5 0.63 3.94 5.96
C LEU A 5 -0.33 3.31 6.93
N SER A 6 -1.10 4.15 7.63
CA SER A 6 -1.98 3.74 8.69
C SER A 6 -2.71 2.47 8.25
N ALA A 7 -2.35 1.33 8.84
CA ALA A 7 -2.81 0.01 8.42
C ALA A 7 -4.35 -0.06 8.37
N HIS A 8 -4.99 0.79 9.17
CA HIS A 8 -6.43 1.03 9.25
C HIS A 8 -7.06 1.69 7.99
N LYS A 9 -6.29 2.33 7.12
CA LYS A 9 -6.81 3.00 5.92
C LYS A 9 -6.87 2.08 4.70
N HIS A 10 -6.20 0.93 4.73
CA HIS A 10 -5.99 0.07 3.56
C HIS A 10 -6.28 -1.40 3.94
N PRO A 11 -7.55 -1.77 4.21
CA PRO A 11 -7.91 -3.12 4.64
C PRO A 11 -7.51 -4.18 3.59
N ASP A 12 -7.62 -3.86 2.30
CA ASP A 12 -7.28 -4.77 1.20
C ASP A 12 -5.78 -5.03 1.09
N CYS A 13 -4.94 -4.06 1.47
CA CYS A 13 -3.48 -4.18 1.41
C CYS A 13 -2.86 -4.62 2.75
N HIS A 14 -3.68 -4.83 3.78
CA HIS A 14 -3.23 -5.11 5.14
C HIS A 14 -2.40 -6.39 5.25
N GLU A 15 -2.81 -7.45 4.55
CA GLU A 15 -2.14 -8.74 4.57
C GLU A 15 -0.72 -8.65 3.98
N LEU A 16 -0.56 -7.98 2.83
CA LEU A 16 0.74 -7.73 2.20
C LEU A 16 1.65 -6.87 3.07
N MET A 17 1.09 -5.88 3.78
CA MET A 17 1.85 -5.06 4.74
C MET A 17 2.31 -5.88 5.95
N LYS A 18 1.50 -6.82 6.44
CA LYS A 18 1.86 -7.73 7.52
C LYS A 18 2.99 -8.67 7.11
N GLU A 19 2.95 -9.20 5.88
CA GLU A 19 4.06 -10.00 5.36
C GLU A 19 5.34 -9.17 5.15
N LEU A 20 5.22 -7.93 4.65
CA LEU A 20 6.37 -7.03 4.52
C LEU A 20 6.99 -6.72 5.88
N LYS A 21 6.15 -6.52 6.91
CA LYS A 21 6.60 -6.31 8.30
C LYS A 21 7.32 -7.54 8.85
N LYS A 22 6.76 -8.75 8.64
CA LYS A 22 7.45 -10.02 8.98
C LYS A 22 8.78 -10.16 8.24
N CYS A 23 8.85 -9.76 6.97
CA CYS A 23 10.09 -9.79 6.19
C CYS A 23 11.15 -8.87 6.82
N HIS A 24 10.76 -7.64 7.20
CA HIS A 24 11.63 -6.68 7.87
C HIS A 24 12.04 -7.12 9.29
N GLU A 25 11.14 -7.73 10.07
CA GLU A 25 11.42 -8.27 11.40
C GLU A 25 12.35 -9.50 11.35
N SER A 26 12.20 -10.35 10.33
CA SER A 26 12.99 -11.59 10.22
C SER A 26 14.45 -11.36 9.85
N ASN A 27 14.76 -10.29 9.11
CA ASN A 27 16.08 -10.13 8.48
C ASN A 27 16.40 -8.65 8.25
N PHE A 28 16.98 -8.00 9.27
CA PHE A 28 17.56 -6.65 9.11
C PHE A 28 18.66 -6.64 8.02
N ILE A 29 19.45 -7.72 7.92
CA ILE A 29 20.54 -7.87 6.93
C ILE A 29 19.99 -8.19 5.52
N GLY A 30 18.89 -8.95 5.41
CA GLY A 30 18.25 -9.27 4.13
C GLY A 30 17.57 -8.07 3.44
N HIS A 31 17.37 -6.98 4.18
CA HIS A 31 16.90 -5.69 3.66
C HIS A 31 17.86 -5.12 2.61
N PHE A 32 19.17 -5.35 2.77
CA PHE A 32 20.20 -4.88 1.85
C PHE A 32 20.29 -5.71 0.56
N PHE A 33 19.87 -6.98 0.61
CA PHE A 33 19.90 -7.91 -0.55
C PHE A 33 18.63 -7.87 -1.40
N GLY A 34 17.65 -7.02 -1.08
CA GLY A 34 16.43 -6.91 -1.87
C GLY A 34 15.43 -8.05 -1.73
N LYS A 35 15.60 -8.98 -0.77
CA LYS A 35 14.65 -10.09 -0.51
C LYS A 35 13.21 -9.62 -0.23
N CYS A 36 13.06 -8.44 0.36
CA CYS A 36 11.74 -7.86 0.63
C CYS A 36 11.24 -6.92 -0.49
N ASN A 37 11.99 -6.73 -1.59
CA ASN A 37 11.58 -5.82 -2.67
C ASN A 37 10.37 -6.34 -3.44
N ASP A 38 10.22 -7.65 -3.63
CA ASP A 38 9.04 -8.22 -4.31
C ASP A 38 7.76 -7.97 -3.51
N LEU A 39 7.81 -8.18 -2.18
CA LEU A 39 6.70 -7.81 -1.31
C LEU A 39 6.42 -6.31 -1.33
N LYS A 40 7.47 -5.49 -1.30
CA LYS A 40 7.34 -4.04 -1.41
C LYS A 40 6.64 -3.64 -2.72
N ARG A 41 6.97 -4.27 -3.86
CA ARG A 41 6.28 -4.03 -5.15
C ARG A 41 4.81 -4.42 -5.09
N LYS A 42 4.47 -5.56 -4.46
CA LYS A 42 3.07 -5.97 -4.27
C LYS A 42 2.28 -4.96 -3.44
N VAL A 43 2.83 -4.51 -2.31
CA VAL A 43 2.22 -3.47 -1.47
C VAL A 43 2.02 -2.18 -2.26
N MET A 44 3.04 -1.71 -2.99
CA MET A 44 2.93 -0.51 -3.82
C MET A 44 1.85 -0.62 -4.91
N LYS A 45 1.74 -1.78 -5.55
CA LYS A 45 0.70 -2.03 -6.57
C LYS A 45 -0.70 -1.94 -5.97
N CYS A 46 -0.91 -2.57 -4.81
CA CYS A 46 -2.17 -2.54 -4.09
C CYS A 46 -2.57 -1.11 -3.71
N LEU A 47 -1.66 -0.36 -3.07
CA LEU A 47 -1.91 1.03 -2.66
C LEU A 47 -2.19 1.96 -3.85
N ASN A 48 -1.52 1.76 -4.97
CA ASN A 48 -1.78 2.53 -6.18
C ASN A 48 -3.17 2.25 -6.75
N GLN A 49 -3.62 1.00 -6.75
CA GLN A 49 -4.98 0.67 -7.18
C GLN A 49 -6.01 1.34 -6.28
N GLU A 50 -5.81 1.29 -4.96
CA GLU A 50 -6.74 1.92 -4.01
C GLU A 50 -6.79 3.44 -4.19
N ARG A 51 -5.63 4.09 -4.35
CA ARG A 51 -5.56 5.52 -4.67
C ARG A 51 -6.33 5.85 -5.94
N LEU A 52 -6.17 5.07 -7.01
CA LEU A 52 -6.87 5.29 -8.28
C LEU A 52 -8.39 5.12 -8.11
N THR A 53 -8.83 4.13 -7.34
CA THR A 53 -10.25 3.92 -7.03
C THR A 53 -10.83 5.10 -6.26
N GLN A 54 -10.14 5.55 -5.20
CA GLN A 54 -10.57 6.73 -4.43
C GLN A 54 -10.60 7.98 -5.32
N GLN A 55 -9.61 8.17 -6.19
CA GLN A 55 -9.57 9.31 -7.11
C GLN A 55 -10.73 9.27 -8.10
N ARG A 56 -11.09 8.11 -8.64
CA ARG A 56 -12.27 7.95 -9.52
C ARG A 56 -13.57 8.27 -8.77
N ASN A 57 -13.72 7.78 -7.55
CA ASN A 57 -14.90 8.05 -6.72
C ASN A 57 -15.03 9.55 -6.39
N ASN A 58 -13.91 10.22 -6.09
CA ASN A 58 -13.89 11.66 -5.83
C ASN A 58 -14.21 12.46 -7.11
N GLN A 59 -13.69 12.03 -8.28
CA GLN A 59 -14.05 12.64 -9.56
C GLN A 59 -15.54 12.49 -9.90
N ALA A 60 -16.13 11.32 -9.67
CA ALA A 60 -17.57 11.10 -9.86
C ALA A 60 -18.38 12.05 -8.96
N LYS A 61 -18.09 12.07 -7.66
CA LYS A 61 -18.74 12.98 -6.69
C LYS A 61 -18.61 14.46 -7.04
N ASN A 62 -17.49 14.88 -7.64
CA ASN A 62 -17.31 16.27 -8.08
C ASN A 62 -18.12 16.60 -9.35
N LYS A 63 -18.35 15.63 -10.23
CA LYS A 63 -19.22 15.83 -11.41
C LYS A 63 -20.69 15.97 -10.99
N ASP A 64 -21.13 15.18 -10.01
CA ASP A 64 -22.50 15.25 -9.48
C ASP A 64 -22.77 16.53 -8.67
N LYS A 65 -21.72 17.18 -8.14
CA LYS A 65 -21.81 18.43 -7.37
C LYS A 65 -21.64 19.70 -8.20
N LYS A 66 -21.50 19.61 -9.52
CA LYS A 66 -21.44 20.78 -10.38
C LYS A 66 -22.89 21.25 -10.67
N PRO A 67 -23.33 22.42 -10.16
CA PRO A 67 -24.64 22.98 -10.51
C PRO A 67 -24.73 23.36 -11.99
#